data_AF-A0A660QBK0-F1
#
_entry.id   AF-A0A660QBK0-F1
#
_cell.length_a   1.000
_cell.length_b   1.000
_cell.length_c   1.000
_cell.angle_alpha   90.00
_cell.angle_beta   90.00
_cell.angle_gamma   90.00
#
_symmetry.space_group_name_H-M   'P 1'
#
loop_
_entity.id
_entity.type
_entity.pdbx_description
1 polymer ?
#
loop_
_entity_poly.entity_id
_entity_poly.type
_entity_poly.pdbx_seq_one_letter_code
_entity_poly.pdbx_strand_id
1 'polypeptide(L)'
;AVRQIPKMNIVYLDVPESAYGGAATVTPEEFTNLIWGPANAVAEERGINARIMAWIYSVDFPIRVKTDSSDRKQMSVGGLTFMRNKVPELSLVEEGKYLSKLFAGPNERLKVPLSSLSFGMQKKGLGMDSTVPPEAAYLQGGLGARMPLPNMMLGYIGEKGTSIDTVLQTIHRGKVSDYRGMRKGIYFVTSDDVRSKCREWQYAPAVAELEPRGIKAVVTTNFPAGAENVMGVLVGAESVDPSTIKSFVAGAMAEHLTSWSAEFQKPQTKATEWLKAGATATAGAVVEPYSNPNKFPSARFFTHYSSGCTMLESFYQSIACPLQSLLLGEPLAKPYAVPLSVKVLGAARISNDFTYLAQAESQVQNLTFLYSFLLDGKELRGVSEDPSVYVRTRNLADGYHELRAIARVKHLVQFNALFDKSFTLDRLGRSVSILPAVEKTGKHEHAVKVQIGGTEMPEKLRLVSGEQVLDEKTFTPDTELVLNELLIGEGPNRIRAIAIYADGMEVSSPPVGFQIKFSSAP
;
A
#
# COMPACT_ATOMS: atom_id res chain seq x y z
N ALA A 1 -8.83 -7.14 2.50
CA ALA A 1 -10.19 -7.16 1.91
C ALA A 1 -10.67 -5.79 1.43
N VAL A 2 -10.67 -4.75 2.28
CA VAL A 2 -11.19 -3.39 1.97
C VAL A 2 -10.70 -2.81 0.63
N ARG A 3 -9.41 -2.96 0.33
CA ARG A 3 -8.77 -2.48 -0.91
C ARG A 3 -8.73 -3.50 -2.06
N GLN A 4 -9.26 -4.71 -1.85
CA GLN A 4 -9.21 -5.83 -2.81
C GLN A 4 -7.77 -6.10 -3.32
N ILE A 5 -6.81 -6.03 -2.41
CA ILE A 5 -5.40 -6.32 -2.72
C ILE A 5 -5.29 -7.78 -3.20
N PRO A 6 -4.66 -8.04 -4.37
CA PRO A 6 -4.38 -9.39 -4.83
C PRO A 6 -3.64 -10.20 -3.77
N LYS A 7 -4.06 -11.44 -3.53
CA LYS A 7 -3.40 -12.31 -2.55
C LYS A 7 -1.92 -12.56 -2.91
N MET A 8 -1.58 -12.58 -4.20
CA MET A 8 -0.18 -12.69 -4.64
C MET A 8 0.72 -11.55 -4.13
N ASN A 9 0.15 -10.39 -3.81
CA ASN A 9 0.87 -9.23 -3.28
C ASN A 9 0.97 -9.24 -1.74
N ILE A 10 0.43 -10.26 -1.07
CA ILE A 10 0.52 -10.42 0.38
C ILE A 10 1.64 -11.43 0.67
N VAL A 11 2.65 -10.97 1.40
CA VAL A 11 3.79 -11.79 1.82
C VAL A 11 3.71 -11.97 3.33
N TYR A 12 3.72 -13.22 3.77
CA TYR A 12 3.78 -13.56 5.19
C TYR A 12 5.22 -13.80 5.58
N LEU A 13 5.65 -13.19 6.68
CA LEU A 13 7.00 -13.26 7.19
C LEU A 13 6.92 -13.73 8.64
N ASP A 14 7.79 -14.66 9.01
CA ASP A 14 7.90 -15.16 10.37
C ASP A 14 8.79 -14.23 11.20
N VAL A 15 8.28 -13.03 11.47
CA VAL A 15 8.97 -12.03 12.29
C VAL A 15 8.67 -12.35 13.76
N PRO A 16 9.68 -12.61 14.61
CA PRO A 16 9.45 -12.96 16.00
C PRO A 16 8.95 -11.75 16.80
N GLU A 17 8.14 -11.99 17.84
CA GLU A 17 7.62 -10.94 18.73
C GLU A 17 8.73 -10.09 19.36
N SER A 18 9.92 -10.66 19.61
CA SER A 18 11.08 -9.92 20.10
C SER A 18 11.51 -8.76 19.18
N ALA A 19 11.18 -8.80 17.89
CA ALA A 19 11.51 -7.74 16.94
C ALA A 19 10.54 -6.55 17.00
N TYR A 20 9.26 -6.77 17.34
CA TYR A 20 8.22 -5.74 17.32
C TYR A 20 7.57 -5.44 18.68
N GLY A 21 7.84 -6.26 19.70
CA GLY A 21 7.48 -6.02 21.09
C GLY A 21 8.42 -5.02 21.77
N GLY A 22 8.01 -4.50 22.93
CA GLY A 22 8.81 -3.57 23.74
C GLY A 22 9.22 -2.30 22.99
N ALA A 23 10.51 -2.16 22.69
CA ALA A 23 11.07 -1.03 21.94
C ALA A 23 10.93 -1.17 20.41
N ALA A 24 10.44 -2.31 19.91
CA ALA A 24 10.19 -2.58 18.49
C ALA A 24 11.38 -2.21 17.57
N THR A 25 12.60 -2.56 18.01
CA THR A 25 13.84 -2.14 17.38
C THR A 25 14.67 -3.36 16.99
N VAL A 26 15.17 -3.36 15.75
CA VAL A 26 16.06 -4.40 15.21
C VAL A 26 17.39 -3.80 14.75
N THR A 27 18.40 -4.64 14.56
CA THR A 27 19.65 -4.29 13.87
C THR A 27 19.48 -4.35 12.35
N PRO A 28 20.41 -3.77 11.55
CA PRO A 28 20.40 -3.93 10.10
C PRO A 28 20.48 -5.39 9.64
N GLU A 29 21.20 -6.23 10.38
CA GLU A 29 21.31 -7.67 10.10
C GLU A 29 19.98 -8.39 10.34
N GLU A 30 19.34 -8.16 11.48
CA GLU A 30 18.01 -8.71 11.78
C GLU A 30 16.96 -8.23 10.77
N PHE A 31 16.96 -6.94 10.39
CA PHE A 31 16.09 -6.45 9.31
C PHE A 31 16.35 -7.19 7.99
N THR A 32 17.63 -7.44 7.67
CA THR A 32 18.00 -8.18 6.46
C THR A 32 17.46 -9.60 6.48
N ASN A 33 17.67 -10.31 7.59
CA ASN A 33 17.39 -11.74 7.71
C ASN A 33 15.91 -12.04 7.95
N LEU A 34 15.21 -11.20 8.71
CA LEU A 34 13.82 -11.42 9.10
C LEU A 34 12.81 -10.79 8.13
N ILE A 35 13.20 -9.70 7.44
CA ILE A 35 12.27 -8.90 6.64
C ILE A 35 12.71 -8.82 5.19
N TRP A 36 13.86 -8.21 4.92
CA TRP A 36 14.24 -7.85 3.55
C TRP A 36 14.49 -9.07 2.66
N GLY A 37 15.34 -10.00 3.11
CA GLY A 37 15.69 -11.21 2.36
C GLY A 37 14.47 -12.08 2.07
N PRO A 38 13.72 -12.51 3.10
CA PRO A 38 12.51 -13.32 2.93
C PRO A 38 11.46 -12.66 2.02
N ALA A 39 11.19 -11.36 2.18
CA ALA A 39 10.20 -10.68 1.36
C ALA A 39 10.57 -10.64 -0.12
N ASN A 40 11.85 -10.36 -0.44
CA ASN A 40 12.33 -10.35 -1.81
C ASN A 40 12.42 -11.76 -2.41
N ALA A 41 12.72 -12.79 -1.60
CA ALA A 41 12.70 -14.17 -2.05
C ALA A 41 11.29 -14.59 -2.52
N VAL A 42 10.26 -14.30 -1.71
CA VAL A 42 8.86 -14.57 -2.10
C VAL A 42 8.45 -13.77 -3.34
N ALA A 43 8.89 -12.52 -3.44
CA ALA A 43 8.55 -11.68 -4.59
C ALA A 43 9.28 -12.10 -5.89
N GLU A 44 10.45 -12.72 -5.78
CA GLU A 44 11.19 -13.35 -6.90
C GLU A 44 10.49 -14.65 -7.33
N GLU A 45 10.22 -15.53 -6.37
CA GLU A 45 9.50 -16.80 -6.58
C GLU A 45 8.17 -16.58 -7.33
N ARG A 46 7.43 -15.52 -6.95
CA ARG A 46 6.15 -15.15 -7.57
C ARG A 46 6.29 -14.32 -8.85
N GLY A 47 7.50 -13.92 -9.23
CA GLY A 47 7.76 -13.10 -10.41
C GLY A 47 7.12 -11.70 -10.37
N ILE A 48 6.96 -11.11 -9.18
CA ILE A 48 6.32 -9.79 -8.99
C ILE A 48 7.31 -8.65 -8.74
N ASN A 49 8.60 -8.96 -8.54
CA ASN A 49 9.65 -7.99 -8.19
C ASN A 49 9.67 -6.73 -9.08
N ALA A 50 9.58 -6.88 -10.40
CA ALA A 50 9.61 -5.74 -11.32
C ALA A 50 8.44 -4.75 -11.14
N ARG A 51 7.32 -5.21 -10.55
CA ARG A 51 6.06 -4.47 -10.42
C ARG A 51 5.85 -3.86 -9.05
N ILE A 52 6.71 -4.16 -8.06
CA ILE A 52 6.61 -3.58 -6.71
C ILE A 52 7.02 -2.10 -6.76
N MET A 53 6.07 -1.22 -6.44
CA MET A 53 6.30 0.22 -6.28
C MET A 53 6.48 0.63 -4.83
N ALA A 54 5.90 -0.11 -3.90
CA ALA A 54 5.91 0.21 -2.48
C ALA A 54 5.72 -1.05 -1.62
N TRP A 55 6.15 -0.98 -0.35
CA TRP A 55 5.87 -1.98 0.68
C TRP A 55 4.92 -1.43 1.73
N ILE A 56 3.89 -2.19 2.07
CA ILE A 56 2.97 -1.83 3.15
C ILE A 56 3.15 -2.84 4.28
N TYR A 57 3.53 -2.35 5.46
CA TYR A 57 3.71 -3.16 6.66
C TYR A 57 2.39 -3.31 7.40
N SER A 58 2.11 -4.51 7.89
CA SER A 58 1.11 -4.73 8.94
C SER A 58 1.63 -4.20 10.28
N VAL A 59 0.92 -4.51 11.37
CA VAL A 59 1.10 -3.87 12.68
C VAL A 59 2.15 -4.56 13.58
N ASP A 60 2.62 -5.71 13.14
CA ASP A 60 3.48 -6.71 13.78
C ASP A 60 4.91 -6.68 13.21
N PHE A 61 5.45 -5.47 13.04
CA PHE A 61 6.79 -5.22 12.52
C PHE A 61 7.56 -4.25 13.41
N PRO A 62 8.91 -4.33 13.47
CA PRO A 62 9.72 -3.31 14.12
C PRO A 62 9.43 -1.93 13.52
N ILE A 63 9.54 -0.90 14.34
CA ILE A 63 9.38 0.49 13.91
C ILE A 63 10.73 1.14 13.57
N ARG A 64 11.81 0.63 14.17
CA ARG A 64 13.14 1.27 14.19
C ARG A 64 14.26 0.27 13.89
N VAL A 65 15.30 0.77 13.22
CA VAL A 65 16.55 0.04 12.97
C VAL A 65 17.69 0.76 13.69
N LYS A 66 18.35 0.06 14.62
CA LYS A 66 19.50 0.55 15.38
C LYS A 66 20.78 0.44 14.56
N THR A 67 21.13 1.50 13.86
CA THR A 67 22.30 1.59 12.96
C THR A 67 23.57 2.08 13.67
N ASP A 68 23.46 2.67 14.86
CA ASP A 68 24.57 3.28 15.62
C ASP A 68 24.25 3.28 17.12
N SER A 69 25.22 3.65 17.96
CA SER A 69 25.00 3.87 19.39
C SER A 69 24.28 5.20 19.68
N SER A 70 24.44 6.20 18.81
CA SER A 70 23.71 7.47 18.86
C SER A 70 22.27 7.29 18.39
N ASP A 71 21.31 7.67 19.25
CA ASP A 71 19.88 7.66 18.91
C ASP A 71 19.60 8.41 17.60
N ARG A 72 20.33 9.50 17.36
CA ARG A 72 20.15 10.39 16.19
C ARG A 72 20.54 9.78 14.87
N LYS A 73 21.30 8.69 14.86
CA LYS A 73 21.75 8.03 13.64
C LYS A 73 20.88 6.83 13.27
N GLN A 74 19.97 6.42 14.15
CA GLN A 74 19.02 5.36 13.88
C GLN A 74 18.08 5.75 12.72
N MET A 75 17.57 4.72 12.04
CA MET A 75 16.62 4.85 10.94
C MET A 75 15.28 4.25 11.35
N SER A 76 14.19 4.65 10.70
CA SER A 76 12.95 3.87 10.79
C SER A 76 13.11 2.57 9.99
N VAL A 77 12.29 1.56 10.29
CA VAL A 77 12.15 0.38 9.41
C VAL A 77 11.87 0.84 7.98
N GLY A 78 11.03 1.86 7.84
CA GLY A 78 10.70 2.47 6.57
C GLY A 78 11.86 3.18 5.90
N GLY A 79 12.77 3.79 6.66
CA GLY A 79 13.97 4.42 6.14
C GLY A 79 14.92 3.41 5.50
N LEU A 80 15.16 2.27 6.16
CA LEU A 80 16.05 1.24 5.61
C LEU A 80 15.40 0.52 4.41
N THR A 81 14.07 0.31 4.45
CA THR A 81 13.29 -0.17 3.29
C THR A 81 13.38 0.78 2.12
N PHE A 82 13.21 2.08 2.35
CA PHE A 82 13.31 3.12 1.33
C PHE A 82 14.66 3.09 0.62
N MET A 83 15.73 2.88 1.38
CA MET A 83 17.10 2.74 0.87
C MET A 83 17.40 1.36 0.27
N ARG A 84 16.41 0.47 0.19
CA ARG A 84 16.54 -0.89 -0.32
C ARG A 84 17.59 -1.72 0.44
N ASN A 85 17.49 -1.70 1.77
CA ASN A 85 18.41 -2.39 2.67
C ASN A 85 19.88 -1.95 2.54
N LYS A 86 20.10 -0.68 2.21
CA LYS A 86 21.43 -0.06 2.19
C LYS A 86 21.47 1.02 3.25
N VAL A 87 22.33 0.84 4.25
CA VAL A 87 22.60 1.90 5.23
C VAL A 87 23.40 3.00 4.52
N PRO A 88 22.88 4.24 4.42
CA PRO A 88 23.63 5.35 3.84
C PRO A 88 24.68 5.85 4.83
N GLU A 89 25.45 6.87 4.42
CA GLU A 89 26.32 7.60 5.35
C GLU A 89 25.48 8.18 6.50
N LEU A 90 25.82 7.81 7.75
CA LEU A 90 24.99 8.12 8.91
C LEU A 90 24.96 9.61 9.27
N SER A 91 25.94 10.40 8.82
CA SER A 91 25.91 11.87 8.90
C SER A 91 24.70 12.45 8.14
N LEU A 92 24.37 11.88 6.97
CA LEU A 92 23.21 12.30 6.17
C LEU A 92 21.88 11.97 6.86
N VAL A 93 21.86 10.87 7.63
CA VAL A 93 20.71 10.44 8.44
C VAL A 93 20.52 11.40 9.61
N GLU A 94 21.57 11.58 10.42
CA GLU A 94 21.58 12.44 11.61
C GLU A 94 21.22 13.89 11.26
N GLU A 95 21.86 14.46 10.25
CA GLU A 95 21.68 15.87 9.88
C GLU A 95 20.43 16.10 9.02
N GLY A 96 19.74 15.05 8.58
CA GLY A 96 18.60 15.17 7.67
C GLY A 96 18.99 15.69 6.28
N LYS A 97 20.22 15.42 5.85
CA LYS A 97 20.82 15.88 4.59
C LYS A 97 20.71 14.87 3.45
N TYR A 98 20.07 13.73 3.64
CA TYR A 98 19.65 12.93 2.48
C TYR A 98 18.54 13.67 1.71
N LEU A 99 18.64 13.73 0.38
CA LEU A 99 17.58 14.29 -0.48
C LEU A 99 16.98 13.18 -1.34
N SER A 100 15.77 12.79 -0.98
CA SER A 100 14.94 11.88 -1.75
C SER A 100 14.74 12.40 -3.16
N LYS A 101 14.94 11.52 -4.15
CA LYS A 101 14.56 11.78 -5.55
C LYS A 101 13.04 11.72 -5.78
N LEU A 102 12.25 11.36 -4.77
CA LEU A 102 10.78 11.46 -4.84
C LEU A 102 10.27 12.79 -4.30
N PHE A 103 11.09 13.52 -3.52
CA PHE A 103 10.72 14.82 -2.98
C PHE A 103 10.51 15.82 -4.10
N ALA A 104 9.35 16.47 -4.10
CA ALA A 104 8.91 17.36 -5.15
C ALA A 104 9.14 18.84 -4.79
N GLY A 105 9.97 19.14 -3.79
CA GLY A 105 10.33 20.51 -3.45
C GLY A 105 9.18 21.37 -2.92
N PRO A 106 9.41 22.68 -2.76
CA PRO A 106 10.73 23.27 -2.65
C PRO A 106 11.33 22.99 -1.25
N ASN A 107 12.65 23.11 -1.13
CA ASN A 107 13.37 23.34 0.12
C ASN A 107 14.67 24.12 -0.16
N GLU A 108 15.55 24.24 0.81
CA GLU A 108 16.83 24.97 0.67
C GLU A 108 17.75 24.42 -0.45
N ARG A 109 17.56 23.14 -0.85
CA ARG A 109 18.38 22.44 -1.86
C ARG A 109 17.68 22.34 -3.20
N LEU A 110 16.47 21.79 -3.21
CA LEU A 110 15.59 21.76 -4.36
C LEU A 110 14.73 23.03 -4.32
N LYS A 111 15.28 24.13 -4.83
CA LYS A 111 14.70 25.48 -4.72
C LYS A 111 13.41 25.69 -5.54
N VAL A 112 13.02 24.69 -6.32
CA VAL A 112 11.86 24.73 -7.21
C VAL A 112 10.77 23.76 -6.75
N PRO A 113 9.49 24.15 -6.79
CA PRO A 113 8.39 23.21 -6.68
C PRO A 113 8.29 22.39 -7.97
N LEU A 114 8.27 21.05 -7.83
CA LEU A 114 8.00 20.12 -8.93
C LEU A 114 6.51 19.73 -8.94
N SER A 115 6.06 19.29 -10.12
CA SER A 115 4.72 18.77 -10.34
C SER A 115 4.46 17.49 -9.55
N SER A 116 3.21 17.28 -9.16
CA SER A 116 2.75 16.03 -8.56
C SER A 116 2.83 14.88 -9.57
N LEU A 117 3.46 13.78 -9.19
CA LEU A 117 3.67 12.59 -10.02
C LEU A 117 3.20 11.33 -9.29
N SER A 118 2.61 10.39 -10.02
CA SER A 118 2.44 9.04 -9.47
C SER A 118 3.79 8.32 -9.40
N PHE A 119 3.89 7.30 -8.54
CA PHE A 119 5.11 6.46 -8.47
C PHE A 119 5.45 5.79 -9.81
N GLY A 120 4.44 5.43 -10.60
CA GLY A 120 4.64 4.90 -11.95
C GLY A 120 5.37 5.87 -12.87
N MET A 121 5.02 7.17 -12.82
CA MET A 121 5.68 8.22 -13.59
C MET A 121 7.09 8.51 -13.05
N GLN A 122 7.29 8.52 -11.74
CA GLN A 122 8.62 8.65 -11.13
C GLN A 122 9.57 7.51 -11.55
N LYS A 123 9.04 6.27 -11.63
CA LYS A 123 9.83 5.10 -12.06
C LYS A 123 10.16 5.14 -13.55
N LYS A 124 9.16 5.41 -14.41
CA LYS A 124 9.28 5.30 -15.87
C LYS A 124 9.84 6.55 -16.55
N GLY A 125 9.69 7.70 -15.90
CA GLY A 125 10.03 9.00 -16.45
C GLY A 125 8.89 9.63 -17.25
N LEU A 126 9.11 10.89 -17.61
CA LEU A 126 8.20 11.73 -18.40
C LEU A 126 8.47 11.63 -19.91
N GLY A 127 9.55 10.94 -20.31
CA GLY A 127 10.04 10.90 -21.69
C GLY A 127 11.15 11.92 -21.94
N MET A 128 12.04 11.61 -22.89
CA MET A 128 13.23 12.43 -23.17
C MET A 128 12.90 13.81 -23.73
N ASP A 129 11.76 13.95 -24.41
CA ASP A 129 11.31 15.22 -24.99
C ASP A 129 10.59 16.12 -23.97
N SER A 130 10.33 15.62 -22.75
CA SER A 130 9.67 16.41 -21.71
C SER A 130 10.60 17.50 -21.16
N THR A 131 10.09 18.72 -21.06
CA THR A 131 10.80 19.84 -20.42
C THR A 131 10.70 19.72 -18.90
N VAL A 132 11.85 19.60 -18.23
CA VAL A 132 11.95 19.57 -16.76
C VAL A 132 13.06 20.51 -16.27
N PRO A 133 13.01 21.03 -15.03
CA PRO A 133 14.10 21.80 -14.46
C PRO A 133 15.41 21.00 -14.42
N PRO A 134 16.60 21.64 -14.52
CA PRO A 134 17.90 20.96 -14.48
C PRO A 134 18.08 20.06 -13.24
N GLU A 135 17.60 20.50 -12.08
CA GLU A 135 17.65 19.77 -10.81
C GLU A 135 16.83 18.47 -10.83
N ALA A 136 15.88 18.39 -11.76
CA ALA A 136 14.95 17.28 -11.96
C ALA A 136 15.13 16.59 -13.32
N ALA A 137 16.26 16.79 -14.02
CA ALA A 137 16.55 16.16 -15.32
C ALA A 137 16.40 14.63 -15.32
N TYR A 138 16.64 13.98 -14.17
CA TYR A 138 16.44 12.54 -13.99
C TYR A 138 14.99 12.09 -14.25
N LEU A 139 14.00 12.98 -14.17
CA LEU A 139 12.60 12.67 -14.45
C LEU A 139 12.34 12.39 -15.93
N GLN A 140 13.18 12.85 -16.86
CA GLN A 140 13.01 12.53 -18.29
C GLN A 140 13.14 11.02 -18.53
N GLY A 141 14.22 10.42 -18.05
CA GLY A 141 14.47 8.97 -18.14
C GLY A 141 13.89 8.13 -16.99
N GLY A 142 13.42 8.78 -15.92
CA GLY A 142 12.90 8.13 -14.73
C GLY A 142 13.96 7.49 -13.84
N LEU A 143 13.51 7.01 -12.69
CA LEU A 143 14.40 6.38 -11.70
C LEU A 143 14.69 4.90 -12.01
N GLY A 144 13.80 4.21 -12.75
CA GLY A 144 13.95 2.81 -13.10
C GLY A 144 14.20 1.91 -11.88
N ALA A 145 15.20 1.03 -11.96
CA ALA A 145 15.61 0.17 -10.85
C ALA A 145 16.22 0.94 -9.65
N ARG A 146 16.67 2.20 -9.86
CA ARG A 146 17.23 3.06 -8.82
C ARG A 146 16.15 3.75 -7.99
N MET A 147 14.88 3.60 -8.36
CA MET A 147 13.79 4.17 -7.58
C MET A 147 13.87 3.64 -6.14
N PRO A 148 13.92 4.51 -5.12
CA PRO A 148 13.74 4.10 -3.74
C PRO A 148 12.46 3.28 -3.56
N LEU A 149 12.31 2.61 -2.43
CA LEU A 149 11.13 1.80 -2.15
C LEU A 149 10.21 2.49 -1.13
N PRO A 150 9.25 3.33 -1.58
CA PRO A 150 8.19 3.86 -0.74
C PRO A 150 7.57 2.80 0.16
N ASN A 151 7.22 3.18 1.37
CA ASN A 151 6.59 2.28 2.31
C ASN A 151 5.77 3.02 3.37
N MET A 152 4.89 2.27 4.03
CA MET A 152 4.05 2.78 5.11
C MET A 152 3.59 1.61 5.96
N MET A 153 3.37 1.87 7.25
CA MET A 153 2.86 0.88 8.18
C MET A 153 1.38 1.18 8.47
N LEU A 154 0.53 0.15 8.50
CA LEU A 154 -0.92 0.34 8.69
C LEU A 154 -1.27 0.91 10.07
N GLY A 155 -0.42 0.65 11.07
CA GLY A 155 -0.47 1.20 12.41
C GLY A 155 0.53 0.49 13.31
N TYR A 156 0.67 0.96 14.54
CA TYR A 156 1.48 0.30 15.57
C TYR A 156 0.61 -0.02 16.77
N ILE A 157 0.50 -1.30 17.12
CA ILE A 157 -0.36 -1.79 18.21
C ILE A 157 0.42 -2.25 19.45
N GLY A 158 1.73 -2.03 19.46
CA GLY A 158 2.56 -2.30 20.63
C GLY A 158 2.32 -1.30 21.78
N GLU A 159 3.14 -1.37 22.82
CA GLU A 159 3.01 -0.53 24.00
C GLU A 159 2.94 0.96 23.64
N LYS A 160 1.99 1.69 24.24
CA LYS A 160 1.71 3.13 23.96
C LYS A 160 1.35 3.44 22.50
N GLY A 161 1.11 2.43 21.67
CA GLY A 161 0.59 2.55 20.31
C GLY A 161 -0.91 2.81 20.27
N THR A 162 -1.60 2.16 19.33
CA THR A 162 -3.06 2.19 19.18
C THR A 162 -3.66 0.79 19.23
N SER A 163 -4.97 0.63 18.99
CA SER A 163 -5.64 -0.67 18.94
C SER A 163 -5.78 -1.20 17.51
N ILE A 164 -5.96 -2.52 17.37
CA ILE A 164 -6.30 -3.14 16.08
C ILE A 164 -7.59 -2.54 15.50
N ASP A 165 -8.60 -2.26 16.32
CA ASP A 165 -9.85 -1.61 15.91
C ASP A 165 -9.59 -0.23 15.30
N THR A 166 -8.70 0.56 15.90
CA THR A 166 -8.34 1.88 15.37
C THR A 166 -7.66 1.75 14.01
N VAL A 167 -6.79 0.76 13.82
CA VAL A 167 -6.15 0.47 12.53
C VAL A 167 -7.18 0.06 11.48
N LEU A 168 -8.10 -0.85 11.82
CA LEU A 168 -9.18 -1.29 10.91
C LEU A 168 -10.10 -0.13 10.53
N GLN A 169 -10.49 0.72 11.49
CA GLN A 169 -11.25 1.93 11.23
C GLN A 169 -10.48 2.91 10.35
N THR A 170 -9.17 3.07 10.56
CA THR A 170 -8.29 3.92 9.74
C THR A 170 -8.28 3.44 8.29
N ILE A 171 -8.15 2.13 8.07
CA ILE A 171 -8.20 1.51 6.74
C ILE A 171 -9.56 1.76 6.07
N HIS A 172 -10.65 1.60 6.82
CA HIS A 172 -11.99 1.87 6.33
C HIS A 172 -12.16 3.36 5.96
N ARG A 173 -11.73 4.29 6.83
CA ARG A 173 -11.73 5.74 6.57
C ARG A 173 -10.99 6.08 5.28
N GLY A 174 -9.79 5.53 5.09
CA GLY A 174 -9.04 5.74 3.86
C GLY A 174 -9.79 5.29 2.61
N LYS A 175 -10.43 4.11 2.65
CA LYS A 175 -11.20 3.62 1.52
C LYS A 175 -12.43 4.47 1.20
N VAL A 176 -13.22 4.84 2.20
CA VAL A 176 -14.43 5.63 1.98
C VAL A 176 -14.14 7.09 1.63
N SER A 177 -12.91 7.55 1.84
CA SER A 177 -12.44 8.88 1.40
C SER A 177 -12.31 9.00 -0.11
N ASP A 178 -12.09 7.88 -0.82
CA ASP A 178 -11.79 7.89 -2.27
C ASP A 178 -12.79 8.78 -3.01
N TYR A 179 -12.27 9.77 -3.76
CA TYR A 179 -13.06 10.70 -4.58
C TYR A 179 -14.00 11.65 -3.80
N ARG A 180 -13.82 11.81 -2.48
CA ARG A 180 -14.70 12.59 -1.58
C ARG A 180 -13.95 13.65 -0.75
N GLY A 181 -12.86 14.21 -1.27
CA GLY A 181 -12.04 15.19 -0.56
C GLY A 181 -12.76 16.48 -0.21
N MET A 182 -12.60 16.92 1.04
CA MET A 182 -13.12 18.19 1.52
C MET A 182 -12.28 19.36 1.04
N ARG A 183 -12.91 20.36 0.43
CA ARG A 183 -12.22 21.55 -0.11
C ARG A 183 -11.89 22.61 0.95
N LYS A 184 -11.94 22.28 2.23
CA LYS A 184 -11.66 23.15 3.39
C LYS A 184 -11.23 22.31 4.60
N GLY A 185 -10.83 22.99 5.69
CA GLY A 185 -10.50 22.33 6.95
C GLY A 185 -9.05 21.86 7.03
N ILE A 186 -8.14 22.51 6.31
CA ILE A 186 -6.70 22.30 6.43
C ILE A 186 -6.13 23.44 7.29
N TYR A 187 -5.43 23.09 8.36
CA TYR A 187 -4.87 24.01 9.32
C TYR A 187 -3.35 23.89 9.35
N PHE A 188 -2.68 24.99 9.04
CA PHE A 188 -1.24 25.17 9.24
C PHE A 188 -1.05 26.00 10.50
N VAL A 189 -0.70 25.32 11.60
CA VAL A 189 -0.61 25.93 12.92
C VAL A 189 0.79 26.49 13.13
N THR A 190 0.88 27.78 13.45
CA THR A 190 2.12 28.48 13.77
C THR A 190 2.20 28.82 15.26
N SER A 191 3.41 28.89 15.80
CA SER A 191 3.70 29.27 17.18
C SER A 191 5.15 29.76 17.28
N ASP A 192 5.53 30.24 18.47
CA ASP A 192 6.90 30.65 18.74
C ASP A 192 7.91 29.49 18.88
N ASP A 193 7.44 28.24 18.91
CA ASP A 193 8.27 27.03 18.99
C ASP A 193 9.16 26.91 17.73
N VAL A 194 10.43 26.57 17.93
CA VAL A 194 11.39 26.35 16.84
C VAL A 194 10.93 25.27 15.85
N ARG A 195 10.16 24.27 16.32
CA ARG A 195 9.52 23.22 15.51
C ARG A 195 8.46 23.77 14.56
N SER A 196 7.80 24.85 14.96
CA SER A 196 6.86 25.60 14.12
C SER A 196 7.62 26.52 13.16
N LYS A 197 8.53 27.35 13.68
CA LYS A 197 9.24 28.38 12.91
C LYS A 197 10.01 27.82 11.71
N CYS A 198 10.63 26.64 11.86
CA CYS A 198 11.39 26.03 10.76
C CYS A 198 10.52 25.61 9.55
N ARG A 199 9.19 25.57 9.73
CA ARG A 199 8.21 25.21 8.70
C ARG A 199 7.34 26.37 8.23
N GLU A 200 7.40 27.53 8.84
CA GLU A 200 6.43 28.59 8.58
C GLU A 200 6.54 29.15 7.15
N TRP A 201 7.75 29.25 6.62
CA TRP A 201 8.05 29.80 5.31
C TRP A 201 7.30 29.11 4.14
N GLN A 202 6.90 27.85 4.30
CA GLN A 202 6.20 27.07 3.26
C GLN A 202 4.67 27.20 3.31
N TYR A 203 4.09 27.77 4.38
CA TYR A 203 2.63 27.76 4.57
C TYR A 203 1.90 28.70 3.60
N ALA A 204 2.30 29.97 3.52
CA ALA A 204 1.66 30.91 2.59
C ALA A 204 1.79 30.48 1.10
N PRO A 205 2.98 30.02 0.62
CA PRO A 205 3.09 29.44 -0.72
C PRO A 205 2.18 28.22 -0.95
N ALA A 206 2.06 27.32 0.02
CA ALA A 206 1.19 26.15 -0.10
C ALA A 206 -0.29 26.55 -0.18
N VAL A 207 -0.74 27.55 0.59
CA VAL A 207 -2.10 28.11 0.47
C VAL A 207 -2.34 28.65 -0.95
N ALA A 208 -1.40 29.44 -1.47
CA ALA A 208 -1.49 29.99 -2.83
C ALA A 208 -1.52 28.90 -3.92
N GLU A 209 -0.83 27.77 -3.74
CA GLU A 209 -0.95 26.62 -4.65
C GLU A 209 -2.31 25.91 -4.53
N LEU A 210 -2.94 25.90 -3.36
CA LEU A 210 -4.23 25.22 -3.13
C LEU A 210 -5.44 26.02 -3.63
N GLU A 211 -5.37 27.35 -3.59
CA GLU A 211 -6.49 28.24 -3.95
C GLU A 211 -7.01 28.05 -5.38
N PRO A 212 -6.18 27.99 -6.45
CA PRO A 212 -6.64 27.73 -7.82
C PRO A 212 -7.30 26.36 -8.00
N ARG A 213 -7.03 25.41 -7.08
CA ARG A 213 -7.67 24.09 -7.04
C ARG A 213 -9.00 24.11 -6.25
N GLY A 214 -9.41 25.29 -5.78
CA GLY A 214 -10.61 25.52 -4.98
C GLY A 214 -10.50 24.95 -3.58
N ILE A 215 -9.30 24.81 -3.01
CA ILE A 215 -9.08 24.27 -1.66
C ILE A 215 -8.65 25.39 -0.74
N LYS A 216 -9.35 25.51 0.39
CA LYS A 216 -9.08 26.51 1.43
C LYS A 216 -8.29 25.90 2.58
N ALA A 217 -7.08 26.41 2.79
CA ALA A 217 -6.25 26.13 3.95
C ALA A 217 -6.07 27.42 4.77
N VAL A 218 -5.91 27.27 6.09
CA VAL A 218 -5.79 28.39 7.03
C VAL A 218 -4.44 28.32 7.73
N VAL A 219 -3.69 29.43 7.68
CA VAL A 219 -2.53 29.64 8.58
C VAL A 219 -3.04 30.31 9.84
N THR A 220 -2.75 29.74 11.01
CA THR A 220 -3.29 30.23 12.28
C THR A 220 -2.37 29.94 13.45
N THR A 221 -2.41 30.78 14.48
CA THR A 221 -1.75 30.51 15.76
C THR A 221 -2.57 29.61 16.68
N ASN A 222 -3.84 29.36 16.35
CA ASN A 222 -4.74 28.59 17.19
C ASN A 222 -4.76 27.12 16.74
N PHE A 223 -4.52 26.22 17.69
CA PHE A 223 -4.82 24.80 17.48
C PHE A 223 -6.32 24.64 17.18
N PRO A 224 -6.74 23.79 16.21
CA PRO A 224 -8.13 23.68 15.79
C PRO A 224 -9.03 22.90 16.77
N ALA A 225 -8.93 23.20 18.07
CA ALA A 225 -9.81 22.64 19.09
C ALA A 225 -11.28 22.98 18.80
N GLY A 226 -12.16 21.99 18.94
CA GLY A 226 -13.59 22.09 18.62
C GLY A 226 -13.92 22.12 17.12
N ALA A 227 -12.93 22.15 16.23
CA ALA A 227 -13.17 22.17 14.79
C ALA A 227 -13.79 20.84 14.30
N GLU A 228 -14.73 20.95 13.36
CA GLU A 228 -15.35 19.81 12.70
C GLU A 228 -14.83 19.66 11.27
N ASN A 229 -14.94 18.44 10.75
CA ASN A 229 -14.61 18.13 9.35
C ASN A 229 -13.17 18.54 8.99
N VAL A 230 -12.23 18.33 9.90
CA VAL A 230 -10.82 18.63 9.69
C VAL A 230 -10.24 17.68 8.65
N MET A 231 -9.70 18.25 7.56
CA MET A 231 -9.05 17.53 6.46
C MET A 231 -7.54 17.46 6.63
N GLY A 232 -6.95 18.42 7.34
CA GLY A 232 -5.54 18.31 7.67
C GLY A 232 -5.05 19.25 8.75
N VAL A 233 -3.99 18.82 9.43
CA VAL A 233 -3.30 19.62 10.46
C VAL A 233 -1.80 19.43 10.29
N LEU A 234 -1.07 20.54 10.17
CA LEU A 234 0.38 20.57 10.33
C LEU A 234 0.69 21.50 11.49
N VAL A 235 1.41 21.02 12.48
CA VAL A 235 1.82 21.80 13.64
C VAL A 235 3.25 21.44 14.04
N GLY A 236 4.00 22.39 14.60
CA GLY A 236 5.28 22.12 15.23
C GLY A 236 5.18 22.35 16.72
N ALA A 237 5.14 21.27 17.51
CA ALA A 237 5.01 21.33 18.96
C ALA A 237 5.41 19.99 19.57
N GLU A 238 6.02 20.03 20.77
CA GLU A 238 6.39 18.82 21.49
C GLU A 238 5.17 18.04 22.00
N SER A 239 4.16 18.76 22.47
CA SER A 239 2.91 18.23 22.98
C SER A 239 1.74 18.82 22.20
N VAL A 240 0.85 17.94 21.76
CA VAL A 240 -0.41 18.28 21.10
C VAL A 240 -1.52 17.41 21.69
N ASP A 241 -2.76 17.90 21.64
CA ASP A 241 -3.93 17.13 22.03
C ASP A 241 -4.94 17.02 20.88
N PRO A 242 -4.76 16.00 20.00
CA PRO A 242 -5.68 15.74 18.89
C PRO A 242 -7.12 15.46 19.32
N SER A 243 -7.35 15.03 20.57
CA SER A 243 -8.69 14.67 21.07
C SER A 243 -9.60 15.90 21.22
N THR A 244 -9.02 17.10 21.31
CA THR A 244 -9.77 18.36 21.35
C THR A 244 -10.41 18.73 20.02
N ILE A 245 -10.01 18.11 18.90
CA ILE A 245 -10.64 18.30 17.59
C ILE A 245 -11.94 17.51 17.54
N LYS A 246 -13.05 18.17 17.19
CA LYS A 246 -14.38 17.54 17.25
C LYS A 246 -14.55 16.42 16.22
N SER A 247 -14.03 16.59 15.00
CA SER A 247 -14.02 15.50 14.01
C SER A 247 -13.03 15.71 12.87
N PHE A 248 -12.44 14.60 12.42
CA PHE A 248 -11.72 14.50 11.15
C PHE A 248 -12.62 13.93 10.07
N VAL A 249 -12.42 14.37 8.82
CA VAL A 249 -13.03 13.71 7.67
C VAL A 249 -12.24 12.48 7.23
N ALA A 250 -12.91 11.55 6.56
CA ALA A 250 -12.25 10.43 5.89
C ALA A 250 -11.20 10.94 4.89
N GLY A 251 -10.00 10.37 4.92
CA GLY A 251 -8.86 10.82 4.12
C GLY A 251 -8.03 11.92 4.77
N ALA A 252 -8.38 12.41 5.96
CA ALA A 252 -7.60 13.46 6.61
C ALA A 252 -6.17 13.02 6.96
N MET A 253 -5.22 13.93 6.83
CA MET A 253 -3.83 13.75 7.27
C MET A 253 -3.48 14.78 8.33
N ALA A 254 -3.03 14.32 9.48
CA ALA A 254 -2.56 15.20 10.55
C ALA A 254 -1.23 14.70 11.08
N GLU A 255 -0.31 15.62 11.35
CA GLU A 255 0.94 15.30 12.00
C GLU A 255 1.44 16.49 12.83
N HIS A 256 2.45 16.20 13.64
CA HIS A 256 3.17 17.23 14.38
C HIS A 256 4.68 17.00 14.28
N LEU A 257 5.41 18.07 13.99
CA LEU A 257 6.87 18.05 14.00
C LEU A 257 7.31 18.00 15.46
N THR A 258 7.79 16.84 15.89
CA THR A 258 8.47 16.64 17.18
C THR A 258 9.36 15.40 17.12
N SER A 259 10.27 15.33 18.07
CA SER A 259 11.12 14.18 18.32
C SER A 259 10.33 13.00 18.86
N TRP A 260 10.74 11.79 18.50
CA TRP A 260 10.24 10.55 19.10
C TRP A 260 8.70 10.35 19.06
N SER A 261 7.98 11.04 18.16
CA SER A 261 6.54 10.85 17.98
C SER A 261 6.19 9.45 17.44
N ALA A 262 7.15 8.75 16.84
CA ALA A 262 7.04 7.35 16.44
C ALA A 262 8.02 6.44 17.19
N GLU A 263 8.58 6.89 18.31
CA GLU A 263 9.29 6.05 19.29
C GLU A 263 8.44 5.98 20.56
N PHE A 264 7.75 4.86 20.74
CA PHE A 264 6.61 4.79 21.66
C PHE A 264 6.99 4.79 23.13
N GLN A 265 8.27 4.66 23.46
CA GLN A 265 8.75 4.63 24.85
C GLN A 265 9.21 6.00 25.41
N LYS A 266 9.18 7.06 24.60
CA LYS A 266 9.59 8.43 24.97
C LYS A 266 8.42 9.32 25.40
N PRO A 267 8.62 10.49 26.04
CA PRO A 267 7.51 11.27 26.64
C PRO A 267 6.68 12.11 25.66
N GLN A 268 7.15 12.39 24.44
CA GLN A 268 6.43 13.22 23.46
C GLN A 268 5.12 12.58 23.01
N THR A 269 4.14 13.42 22.63
CA THR A 269 2.87 12.96 22.07
C THR A 269 3.13 12.00 20.91
N LYS A 270 2.44 10.86 20.93
CA LYS A 270 2.61 9.82 19.90
C LYS A 270 1.82 10.16 18.65
N ALA A 271 2.41 9.87 17.50
CA ALA A 271 1.75 10.06 16.21
C ALA A 271 0.43 9.29 16.13
N THR A 272 0.34 8.14 16.82
CA THR A 272 -0.90 7.34 16.92
C THR A 272 -2.07 8.08 17.56
N GLU A 273 -1.85 9.14 18.34
CA GLU A 273 -2.94 9.97 18.89
C GLU A 273 -3.77 10.64 17.79
N TRP A 274 -3.15 10.99 16.65
CA TRP A 274 -3.90 11.49 15.49
C TRP A 274 -4.82 10.42 14.89
N LEU A 275 -4.38 9.16 14.84
CA LEU A 275 -5.21 8.06 14.33
C LEU A 275 -6.37 7.74 15.27
N LYS A 276 -6.13 7.81 16.60
CA LYS A 276 -7.16 7.67 17.64
C LYS A 276 -8.21 8.79 17.55
N ALA A 277 -7.77 10.02 17.29
CA ALA A 277 -8.67 11.17 17.11
C ALA A 277 -9.47 11.14 15.79
N GLY A 278 -9.10 10.28 14.84
CA GLY A 278 -9.87 10.05 13.61
C GLY A 278 -9.15 10.41 12.31
N ALA A 279 -7.90 10.86 12.35
CA ALA A 279 -7.10 11.04 11.14
C ALA A 279 -6.94 9.71 10.39
N THR A 280 -6.75 9.79 9.07
CA THR A 280 -6.55 8.62 8.20
C THR A 280 -5.07 8.26 8.04
N ALA A 281 -4.18 9.24 8.23
CA ALA A 281 -2.76 9.02 8.30
C ALA A 281 -2.03 10.09 9.10
N THR A 282 -0.80 9.75 9.50
CA THR A 282 0.15 10.60 10.22
C THR A 282 1.58 10.21 9.84
N ALA A 283 2.53 11.08 10.16
CA ALA A 283 3.95 10.77 10.17
C ALA A 283 4.53 11.04 11.56
N GLY A 284 5.59 10.33 11.94
CA GLY A 284 6.33 10.59 13.17
C GLY A 284 7.80 10.20 13.07
N ALA A 285 8.64 10.76 13.93
CA ALA A 285 10.07 10.46 13.98
C ALA A 285 10.36 9.34 14.98
N VAL A 286 11.20 8.37 14.61
CA VAL A 286 11.64 7.27 15.50
C VAL A 286 12.89 7.62 16.33
N VAL A 287 13.36 8.86 16.25
CA VAL A 287 14.56 9.40 16.91
C VAL A 287 14.35 10.85 17.34
N GLU A 288 15.37 11.43 17.98
CA GLU A 288 15.60 12.88 18.09
C GLU A 288 16.13 13.47 16.76
N PRO A 289 15.30 14.15 15.96
CA PRO A 289 15.68 14.57 14.62
C PRO A 289 16.21 16.01 14.56
N TYR A 290 16.26 16.74 15.68
CA TYR A 290 16.28 18.22 15.75
C TYR A 290 15.04 18.86 15.09
N SER A 291 14.92 20.19 15.17
CA SER A 291 13.88 20.97 14.47
C SER A 291 14.20 21.13 12.98
N ASN A 292 14.39 20.01 12.28
CA ASN A 292 14.71 19.97 10.85
C ASN A 292 13.45 19.62 10.01
N PRO A 293 12.90 20.57 9.23
CA PRO A 293 11.68 20.34 8.46
C PRO A 293 11.85 19.33 7.33
N ASN A 294 13.09 19.05 6.88
CA ASN A 294 13.36 18.11 5.80
C ASN A 294 12.96 16.66 6.16
N LYS A 295 12.87 16.34 7.46
CA LYS A 295 12.49 15.01 7.97
C LYS A 295 10.98 14.81 8.14
N PHE A 296 10.19 15.84 7.85
CA PHE A 296 8.74 15.88 8.05
C PHE A 296 8.01 16.27 6.76
N PRO A 297 6.70 15.99 6.65
CA PRO A 297 5.92 16.41 5.50
C PRO A 297 5.90 17.93 5.34
N SER A 298 6.24 18.40 4.14
CA SER A 298 6.03 19.78 3.74
C SER A 298 4.54 20.10 3.58
N ALA A 299 4.17 21.39 3.63
CA ALA A 299 2.80 21.83 3.41
C ALA A 299 2.26 21.48 2.02
N ARG A 300 3.15 21.27 1.04
CA ARG A 300 2.82 20.79 -0.30
C ARG A 300 2.35 19.34 -0.34
N PHE A 301 2.39 18.60 0.78
CA PHE A 301 1.62 17.36 0.93
C PHE A 301 0.19 17.54 0.41
N PHE A 302 -0.50 18.61 0.81
CA PHE A 302 -1.88 18.86 0.39
C PHE A 302 -1.99 19.28 -1.08
N THR A 303 -0.95 19.88 -1.66
CA THR A 303 -0.87 20.13 -3.11
C THR A 303 -0.80 18.82 -3.90
N HIS A 304 0.04 17.88 -3.47
CA HIS A 304 0.13 16.55 -4.10
C HIS A 304 -1.17 15.78 -3.92
N TYR A 305 -1.73 15.84 -2.72
CA TYR A 305 -2.94 15.12 -2.41
C TYR A 305 -4.14 15.64 -3.18
N SER A 306 -4.28 16.95 -3.32
CA SER A 306 -5.30 17.60 -4.14
C SER A 306 -5.11 17.44 -5.65
N SER A 307 -3.89 17.13 -6.09
CA SER A 307 -3.62 16.68 -7.46
C SER A 307 -4.09 15.23 -7.69
N GLY A 308 -4.58 14.58 -6.63
CA GLY A 308 -5.16 13.25 -6.62
C GLY A 308 -4.15 12.12 -6.42
N CYS A 309 -2.91 12.43 -6.00
CA CYS A 309 -1.99 11.43 -5.49
C CYS A 309 -2.62 10.65 -4.34
N THR A 310 -2.21 9.40 -4.18
CA THR A 310 -2.53 8.62 -2.97
C THR A 310 -1.86 9.24 -1.74
N MET A 311 -2.33 8.89 -0.55
CA MET A 311 -1.72 9.29 0.73
C MET A 311 -0.21 9.03 0.74
N LEU A 312 0.19 7.84 0.31
CA LEU A 312 1.59 7.43 0.24
C LEU A 312 2.42 8.25 -0.75
N GLU A 313 1.88 8.48 -1.94
CA GLU A 313 2.54 9.32 -2.97
C GLU A 313 2.71 10.76 -2.48
N SER A 314 1.71 11.31 -1.78
CA SER A 314 1.81 12.65 -1.21
C SER A 314 2.86 12.74 -0.12
N PHE A 315 2.98 11.73 0.76
CA PHE A 315 4.03 11.71 1.78
C PHE A 315 5.42 11.75 1.15
N TYR A 316 5.74 10.84 0.24
CA TYR A 316 7.09 10.76 -0.34
C TYR A 316 7.45 11.91 -1.26
N GLN A 317 6.46 12.63 -1.80
CA GLN A 317 6.68 13.90 -2.50
C GLN A 317 6.87 15.09 -1.57
N SER A 318 6.41 15.00 -0.31
CA SER A 318 6.48 16.07 0.68
C SER A 318 7.62 15.94 1.69
N ILE A 319 8.28 14.78 1.79
CA ILE A 319 9.38 14.54 2.75
C ILE A 319 10.72 14.48 2.02
N ALA A 320 11.62 15.42 2.31
CA ALA A 320 12.94 15.46 1.68
C ALA A 320 13.87 14.34 2.17
N CYS A 321 13.85 14.03 3.46
CA CYS A 321 14.67 13.01 4.12
C CYS A 321 13.77 12.04 4.92
N PRO A 322 13.23 10.97 4.30
CA PRO A 322 12.31 10.05 4.96
C PRO A 322 12.99 9.00 5.84
N LEU A 323 14.31 9.07 6.03
CA LEU A 323 15.11 7.98 6.62
C LEU A 323 14.82 7.71 8.10
N GLN A 324 14.25 8.69 8.80
CA GLN A 324 13.92 8.63 10.23
C GLN A 324 12.41 8.71 10.48
N SER A 325 11.62 8.80 9.41
CA SER A 325 10.18 8.99 9.47
C SER A 325 9.50 7.63 9.42
N LEU A 326 8.55 7.40 10.31
CA LEU A 326 7.59 6.30 10.22
C LEU A 326 6.24 6.88 9.80
N LEU A 327 5.71 6.37 8.68
CA LEU A 327 4.41 6.75 8.16
C LEU A 327 3.37 5.73 8.65
N LEU A 328 2.25 6.20 9.20
CA LEU A 328 1.21 5.37 9.79
C LEU A 328 -0.17 5.67 9.21
N GLY A 329 -0.97 4.64 8.92
CA GLY A 329 -2.36 4.76 8.47
C GLY A 329 -2.65 4.11 7.11
N GLU A 330 -3.62 4.63 6.36
CA GLU A 330 -4.07 4.01 5.10
C GLU A 330 -3.36 4.61 3.85
N PRO A 331 -2.50 3.84 3.14
CA PRO A 331 -1.60 4.38 2.12
C PRO A 331 -2.28 4.73 0.80
N LEU A 332 -3.42 4.11 0.48
CA LEU A 332 -4.08 4.21 -0.83
C LEU A 332 -5.22 5.23 -0.87
N ALA A 333 -5.47 5.95 0.23
CA ALA A 333 -6.51 6.96 0.33
C ALA A 333 -6.26 8.02 -0.74
N LYS A 334 -7.28 8.31 -1.56
CA LYS A 334 -7.18 9.20 -2.73
C LYS A 334 -8.42 10.08 -2.88
N PRO A 335 -8.70 10.96 -1.91
CA PRO A 335 -9.92 11.75 -1.83
C PRO A 335 -10.10 12.74 -2.98
N TYR A 336 -9.03 13.19 -3.62
CA TYR A 336 -9.10 14.12 -4.75
C TYR A 336 -8.76 13.48 -6.10
N ALA A 337 -8.64 12.15 -6.16
CA ALA A 337 -8.50 11.47 -7.44
C ALA A 337 -9.76 11.62 -8.30
N VAL A 338 -9.63 11.37 -9.60
CA VAL A 338 -10.79 11.28 -10.50
C VAL A 338 -11.44 9.89 -10.35
N PRO A 339 -12.76 9.80 -10.15
CA PRO A 339 -13.46 8.52 -10.12
C PRO A 339 -13.49 7.90 -11.52
N LEU A 340 -13.05 6.64 -11.61
CA LEU A 340 -12.97 5.88 -12.85
C LEU A 340 -13.61 4.50 -12.64
N SER A 341 -14.18 3.95 -13.70
CA SER A 341 -14.58 2.53 -13.75
C SER A 341 -14.02 1.87 -14.98
N VAL A 342 -13.79 0.56 -14.90
CA VAL A 342 -13.46 -0.27 -16.05
C VAL A 342 -14.30 -1.54 -15.99
N LYS A 343 -14.68 -2.06 -17.16
CA LYS A 343 -15.35 -3.35 -17.34
C LYS A 343 -14.62 -4.14 -18.40
N VAL A 344 -14.75 -5.46 -18.36
CA VAL A 344 -14.21 -6.35 -19.41
C VAL A 344 -15.36 -7.07 -20.08
N LEU A 345 -15.48 -6.88 -21.39
CA LEU A 345 -16.41 -7.57 -22.28
C LEU A 345 -15.75 -8.86 -22.79
N GLY A 346 -16.51 -9.95 -22.77
CA GLY A 346 -16.07 -11.26 -23.24
C GLY A 346 -16.82 -12.42 -22.60
N ALA A 347 -16.56 -13.62 -23.11
CA ALA A 347 -17.24 -14.84 -22.67
C ALA A 347 -16.86 -15.24 -21.23
N ALA A 348 -17.79 -15.88 -20.52
CA ALA A 348 -17.53 -16.46 -19.19
C ALA A 348 -17.03 -17.91 -19.27
N ARG A 349 -17.22 -18.57 -20.41
CA ARG A 349 -16.71 -19.91 -20.69
C ARG A 349 -16.15 -19.92 -22.11
N ILE A 350 -14.95 -20.47 -22.28
CA ILE A 350 -14.28 -20.57 -23.57
C ILE A 350 -13.69 -21.97 -23.74
N SER A 351 -13.58 -22.43 -24.98
CA SER A 351 -12.86 -23.65 -25.37
C SER A 351 -11.77 -23.38 -26.42
N ASN A 352 -11.78 -22.17 -27.00
CA ASN A 352 -10.88 -21.71 -28.05
C ASN A 352 -10.27 -20.36 -27.66
N ASP A 353 -9.23 -19.95 -28.38
CA ASP A 353 -8.63 -18.62 -28.27
C ASP A 353 -9.71 -17.53 -28.32
N PHE A 354 -9.55 -16.50 -27.50
CA PHE A 354 -10.56 -15.46 -27.31
C PHE A 354 -9.93 -14.08 -27.11
N THR A 355 -10.56 -13.04 -27.64
CA THR A 355 -10.14 -11.64 -27.42
C THR A 355 -11.12 -10.95 -26.48
N TYR A 356 -10.61 -10.48 -25.34
CA TYR A 356 -11.37 -9.66 -24.39
C TYR A 356 -11.17 -8.17 -24.69
N LEU A 357 -12.16 -7.35 -24.33
CA LEU A 357 -12.12 -5.90 -24.54
C LEU A 357 -12.40 -5.18 -23.21
N ALA A 358 -11.52 -4.27 -22.80
CA ALA A 358 -11.73 -3.40 -21.65
C ALA A 358 -12.40 -2.09 -22.05
N GLN A 359 -13.42 -1.68 -21.31
CA GLN A 359 -14.10 -0.40 -21.49
C GLN A 359 -13.93 0.43 -20.23
N ALA A 360 -13.22 1.55 -20.34
CA ALA A 360 -12.99 2.49 -19.24
C ALA A 360 -13.94 3.69 -19.36
N GLU A 361 -14.45 4.17 -18.23
CA GLU A 361 -15.42 5.25 -18.15
C GLU A 361 -15.03 6.22 -17.03
N SER A 362 -15.34 7.50 -17.24
CA SER A 362 -15.16 8.58 -16.28
C SER A 362 -16.24 9.64 -16.47
N GLN A 363 -16.57 10.35 -15.39
CA GLN A 363 -17.42 11.54 -15.47
C GLN A 363 -16.67 12.74 -16.07
N VAL A 364 -15.33 12.71 -16.03
CA VAL A 364 -14.49 13.74 -16.65
C VAL A 364 -14.36 13.42 -18.14
N GLN A 365 -14.74 14.37 -18.98
CA GLN A 365 -14.67 14.25 -20.44
C GLN A 365 -13.22 14.32 -20.95
N ASN A 366 -13.00 13.82 -22.17
CA ASN A 366 -11.72 13.90 -22.89
C ASN A 366 -10.52 13.26 -22.17
N LEU A 367 -10.75 12.26 -21.32
CA LEU A 367 -9.67 11.46 -20.75
C LEU A 367 -9.20 10.41 -21.75
N THR A 368 -7.88 10.33 -21.93
CA THR A 368 -7.24 9.21 -22.63
C THR A 368 -6.81 8.15 -21.63
N PHE A 369 -7.05 6.88 -21.97
CA PHE A 369 -6.72 5.75 -21.13
C PHE A 369 -5.58 4.92 -21.69
N LEU A 370 -4.80 4.33 -20.79
CA LEU A 370 -3.86 3.26 -21.06
C LEU A 370 -4.33 2.01 -20.33
N TYR A 371 -4.22 0.87 -20.98
CA TYR A 371 -4.66 -0.43 -20.51
C TYR A 371 -3.48 -1.33 -20.25
N SER A 372 -3.60 -2.22 -19.27
CA SER A 372 -2.74 -3.40 -19.14
C SER A 372 -3.57 -4.55 -18.60
N PHE A 373 -3.11 -5.78 -18.84
CA PHE A 373 -3.87 -6.98 -18.50
C PHE A 373 -3.00 -7.96 -17.74
N LEU A 374 -3.56 -8.52 -16.66
CA LEU A 374 -2.98 -9.65 -15.94
C LEU A 374 -3.89 -10.87 -16.11
N LEU A 375 -3.31 -12.03 -16.36
CA LEU A 375 -4.00 -13.32 -16.34
C LEU A 375 -3.43 -14.14 -15.18
N ASP A 376 -4.30 -14.52 -14.24
CA ASP A 376 -3.94 -15.22 -13.01
C ASP A 376 -2.78 -14.52 -12.26
N GLY A 377 -2.85 -13.19 -12.20
CA GLY A 377 -1.83 -12.34 -11.56
C GLY A 377 -0.56 -12.08 -12.38
N LYS A 378 -0.33 -12.83 -13.47
CA LYS A 378 0.84 -12.66 -14.35
C LYS A 378 0.54 -11.66 -15.46
N GLU A 379 1.52 -10.85 -15.85
CA GLU A 379 1.33 -9.88 -16.93
C GLU A 379 1.09 -10.62 -18.25
N LEU A 380 -0.09 -10.42 -18.82
CA LEU A 380 -0.45 -10.91 -20.15
C LEU A 380 -0.14 -9.82 -21.19
N ARG A 381 -0.35 -8.55 -20.83
CA ARG A 381 -0.02 -7.41 -21.66
C ARG A 381 0.37 -6.20 -20.81
N GLY A 382 1.50 -5.59 -21.14
CA GLY A 382 1.97 -4.34 -20.56
C GLY A 382 1.09 -3.13 -20.90
N VAL A 383 1.57 -1.93 -20.56
CA VAL A 383 0.80 -0.69 -20.72
C VAL A 383 0.71 -0.27 -22.20
N SER A 384 -0.50 -0.14 -22.75
CA SER A 384 -0.74 0.35 -24.13
C SER A 384 -2.06 1.12 -24.27
N GLU A 385 -2.28 1.81 -25.38
CA GLU A 385 -3.57 2.47 -25.70
C GLU A 385 -4.64 1.48 -26.19
N ASP A 386 -4.24 0.30 -26.64
CA ASP A 386 -5.15 -0.74 -27.11
C ASP A 386 -5.92 -1.36 -25.93
N PRO A 387 -7.27 -1.27 -25.93
CA PRO A 387 -8.12 -1.80 -24.88
C PRO A 387 -8.38 -3.30 -24.99
N SER A 388 -7.83 -4.00 -25.98
CA SER A 388 -8.07 -5.43 -26.18
C SER A 388 -6.95 -6.30 -25.61
N VAL A 389 -7.25 -7.57 -25.35
CA VAL A 389 -6.23 -8.58 -25.05
C VAL A 389 -6.62 -9.95 -25.60
N TYR A 390 -5.68 -10.56 -26.30
CA TYR A 390 -5.81 -11.91 -26.84
C TYR A 390 -5.36 -12.95 -25.82
N VAL A 391 -6.22 -13.92 -25.54
CA VAL A 391 -5.95 -15.06 -24.66
C VAL A 391 -5.80 -16.30 -25.53
N ARG A 392 -4.58 -16.84 -25.56
CA ARG A 392 -4.26 -18.11 -26.24
C ARG A 392 -4.49 -19.27 -25.28
N THR A 393 -5.49 -20.11 -25.54
CA THR A 393 -5.91 -21.18 -24.63
C THR A 393 -4.97 -22.37 -24.62
N ARG A 394 -4.19 -22.60 -25.69
CA ARG A 394 -3.27 -23.76 -25.75
C ARG A 394 -2.23 -23.80 -24.61
N ASN A 395 -1.92 -22.64 -24.02
CA ASN A 395 -0.92 -22.50 -22.97
C ASN A 395 -1.55 -22.46 -21.57
N LEU A 396 -2.86 -22.66 -21.47
CA LEU A 396 -3.62 -22.58 -20.22
C LEU A 396 -4.16 -23.96 -19.85
N ALA A 397 -4.27 -24.20 -18.55
CA ALA A 397 -4.97 -25.35 -18.01
C ALA A 397 -6.49 -25.19 -18.20
N ASP A 398 -7.24 -26.28 -18.21
CA ASP A 398 -8.69 -26.17 -18.03
C ASP A 398 -9.01 -25.60 -16.63
N GLY A 399 -10.27 -25.20 -16.42
CA GLY A 399 -10.76 -24.72 -15.14
C GLY A 399 -10.82 -23.19 -15.03
N TYR A 400 -10.73 -22.69 -13.80
CA TYR A 400 -10.95 -21.28 -13.47
C TYR A 400 -9.73 -20.41 -13.73
N HIS A 401 -9.97 -19.26 -14.37
CA HIS A 401 -8.98 -18.20 -14.60
C HIS A 401 -9.55 -16.82 -14.24
N GLU A 402 -8.66 -15.90 -13.87
CA GLU A 402 -8.98 -14.49 -13.62
C GLU A 402 -8.20 -13.58 -14.57
N LEU A 403 -8.93 -12.85 -15.42
CA LEU A 403 -8.39 -11.78 -16.26
C LEU A 403 -8.64 -10.42 -15.57
N ARG A 404 -7.56 -9.77 -15.13
CA ARG A 404 -7.61 -8.41 -14.59
C ARG A 404 -7.29 -7.40 -15.67
N ALA A 405 -8.24 -6.51 -15.96
CA ALA A 405 -7.98 -5.30 -16.73
C ALA A 405 -7.67 -4.13 -15.80
N ILE A 406 -6.66 -3.34 -16.15
CA ILE A 406 -6.29 -2.12 -15.44
C ILE A 406 -6.32 -0.96 -16.43
N ALA A 407 -7.28 -0.05 -16.25
CA ALA A 407 -7.33 1.19 -17.00
C ALA A 407 -6.73 2.31 -16.15
N ARG A 408 -5.83 3.10 -16.74
CA ARG A 408 -5.22 4.26 -16.10
C ARG A 408 -5.27 5.48 -17.00
N VAL A 409 -5.42 6.66 -16.44
CA VAL A 409 -5.43 7.91 -17.22
C VAL A 409 -4.01 8.22 -17.70
N LYS A 410 -3.88 8.66 -18.95
CA LYS A 410 -2.63 9.18 -19.53
C LYS A 410 -2.36 10.59 -18.97
N HIS A 411 -1.87 10.65 -17.74
CA HIS A 411 -1.63 11.88 -16.99
C HIS A 411 -0.45 11.72 -16.02
N LEU A 412 0.11 12.84 -15.53
CA LEU A 412 1.24 12.87 -14.58
C LEU A 412 0.91 12.17 -13.24
N VAL A 413 -0.32 12.35 -12.77
CA VAL A 413 -0.91 11.57 -11.67
C VAL A 413 -1.82 10.51 -12.29
N GLN A 414 -1.34 9.27 -12.31
CA GLN A 414 -2.01 8.14 -13.00
C GLN A 414 -3.11 7.50 -12.15
N PHE A 415 -4.28 8.13 -12.13
CA PHE A 415 -5.50 7.51 -11.61
C PHE A 415 -5.77 6.19 -12.32
N ASN A 416 -6.25 5.19 -11.59
CA ASN A 416 -6.60 3.90 -12.15
C ASN A 416 -7.92 3.33 -11.61
N ALA A 417 -8.49 2.46 -12.42
CA ALA A 417 -9.53 1.50 -12.06
C ALA A 417 -9.09 0.10 -12.50
N LEU A 418 -9.60 -0.91 -11.81
CA LEU A 418 -9.37 -2.31 -12.13
C LEU A 418 -10.68 -3.07 -12.18
N PHE A 419 -10.71 -4.14 -12.96
CA PHE A 419 -11.83 -5.08 -13.02
C PHE A 419 -11.30 -6.49 -13.23
N ASP A 420 -11.77 -7.40 -12.38
CA ASP A 420 -11.45 -8.83 -12.44
C ASP A 420 -12.58 -9.58 -13.13
N LYS A 421 -12.30 -10.11 -14.32
CA LYS A 421 -13.22 -10.95 -15.09
C LYS A 421 -12.79 -12.41 -14.94
N SER A 422 -13.62 -13.18 -14.24
CA SER A 422 -13.46 -14.63 -14.21
C SER A 422 -13.95 -15.28 -15.51
N PHE A 423 -13.27 -16.33 -15.95
CA PHE A 423 -13.77 -17.23 -16.99
C PHE A 423 -13.34 -18.68 -16.71
N THR A 424 -14.03 -19.62 -17.34
CA THR A 424 -13.67 -21.05 -17.31
C THR A 424 -13.18 -21.51 -18.67
N LEU A 425 -12.01 -22.14 -18.72
CA LEU A 425 -11.51 -22.83 -19.89
C LEU A 425 -11.89 -24.31 -19.86
N ASP A 426 -12.39 -24.82 -20.97
CA ASP A 426 -12.77 -26.22 -21.15
C ASP A 426 -12.31 -26.70 -22.53
N ARG A 427 -11.07 -27.20 -22.59
CA ARG A 427 -10.43 -27.68 -23.82
C ARG A 427 -10.21 -29.20 -23.78
N LEU A 428 -9.89 -29.74 -22.61
CA LEU A 428 -9.62 -31.16 -22.37
C LEU A 428 -10.74 -31.86 -21.59
N GLY A 429 -11.77 -31.14 -21.13
CA GLY A 429 -12.84 -31.67 -20.31
C GLY A 429 -12.46 -31.88 -18.84
N ARG A 430 -11.29 -31.39 -18.40
CA ARG A 430 -10.82 -31.52 -17.02
C ARG A 430 -11.45 -30.44 -16.14
N SER A 431 -11.90 -30.79 -14.93
CA SER A 431 -12.41 -29.79 -13.99
C SER A 431 -12.30 -30.23 -12.54
N VAL A 432 -12.22 -29.26 -11.63
CA VAL A 432 -12.29 -29.47 -10.19
C VAL A 432 -13.21 -28.43 -9.56
N SER A 433 -13.99 -28.84 -8.57
CA SER A 433 -14.83 -27.96 -7.77
C SER A 433 -14.80 -28.37 -6.30
N ILE A 434 -14.88 -27.39 -5.39
CA ILE A 434 -15.01 -27.67 -3.96
C ILE A 434 -16.48 -27.98 -3.67
N LEU A 435 -16.74 -29.09 -2.98
CA LEU A 435 -18.08 -29.45 -2.57
C LEU A 435 -18.56 -28.57 -1.40
N PRO A 436 -19.87 -28.24 -1.30
CA PRO A 436 -20.37 -27.33 -0.26
C PRO A 436 -20.23 -27.83 1.17
N ALA A 437 -20.16 -29.15 1.37
CA ALA A 437 -20.04 -29.77 2.68
C ALA A 437 -18.59 -29.67 3.18
N VAL A 438 -18.36 -28.78 4.14
CA VAL A 438 -17.11 -28.67 4.88
C VAL A 438 -17.35 -29.26 6.27
N GLU A 439 -16.66 -30.33 6.61
CA GLU A 439 -16.83 -31.04 7.88
C GLU A 439 -15.78 -30.58 8.89
N LYS A 440 -16.21 -30.19 10.09
CA LYS A 440 -15.28 -29.82 11.16
C LYS A 440 -14.60 -31.07 11.72
N THR A 441 -13.30 -31.22 11.49
CA THR A 441 -12.52 -32.38 11.93
C THR A 441 -11.68 -32.10 13.18
N GLY A 442 -11.45 -30.83 13.50
CA GLY A 442 -10.73 -30.40 14.70
C GLY A 442 -11.20 -29.04 15.21
N LYS A 443 -10.51 -28.48 16.22
CA LYS A 443 -10.89 -27.16 16.78
C LYS A 443 -10.87 -26.05 15.72
N HIS A 444 -9.83 -26.06 14.89
CA HIS A 444 -9.54 -25.11 13.82
C HIS A 444 -9.37 -25.79 12.45
N GLU A 445 -9.74 -27.07 12.36
CA GLU A 445 -9.50 -27.89 11.17
C GLU A 445 -10.81 -28.33 10.55
N HIS A 446 -10.86 -28.26 9.22
CA HIS A 446 -12.01 -28.66 8.43
C HIS A 446 -11.59 -29.51 7.24
N ALA A 447 -12.30 -30.62 7.01
CA ALA A 447 -12.17 -31.41 5.81
C ALA A 447 -12.90 -30.74 4.63
N VAL A 448 -12.20 -30.65 3.51
CA VAL A 448 -12.65 -30.07 2.24
C VAL A 448 -12.65 -31.17 1.19
N LYS A 449 -13.85 -31.53 0.74
CA LYS A 449 -14.05 -32.47 -0.36
C LYS A 449 -14.08 -31.73 -1.70
N VAL A 450 -13.62 -32.41 -2.74
CA VAL A 450 -13.67 -31.91 -4.11
C VAL A 450 -14.41 -32.87 -5.02
N GLN A 451 -14.99 -32.33 -6.09
CA GLN A 451 -15.53 -33.09 -7.19
C GLN A 451 -14.65 -32.88 -8.42
N ILE A 452 -14.17 -33.98 -8.99
CA ILE A 452 -13.42 -34.02 -10.25
C ILE A 452 -14.40 -34.31 -11.38
N GLY A 453 -14.30 -33.52 -12.45
CA GLY A 453 -15.02 -33.76 -13.69
C GLY A 453 -14.06 -34.08 -14.84
N GLY A 454 -14.56 -34.81 -15.83
CA GLY A 454 -13.79 -35.32 -16.96
C GLY A 454 -13.55 -36.82 -16.85
N THR A 455 -12.93 -37.40 -17.88
CA THR A 455 -12.57 -38.83 -17.94
C THR A 455 -11.21 -39.12 -17.34
N GLU A 456 -10.33 -38.11 -17.31
CA GLU A 456 -8.99 -38.21 -16.75
C GLU A 456 -9.01 -37.80 -15.27
N MET A 457 -8.29 -38.54 -14.44
CA MET A 457 -8.18 -38.28 -13.00
C MET A 457 -6.83 -37.62 -12.68
N PRO A 458 -6.78 -36.68 -11.73
CA PRO A 458 -5.53 -36.08 -11.29
C PRO A 458 -4.70 -37.07 -10.47
N GLU A 459 -3.39 -36.82 -10.35
CA GLU A 459 -2.50 -37.57 -9.46
C GLU A 459 -2.50 -36.97 -8.05
N LYS A 460 -2.72 -35.65 -7.94
CA LYS A 460 -2.72 -34.93 -6.67
C LYS A 460 -3.80 -33.87 -6.61
N LEU A 461 -4.17 -33.54 -5.38
CA LEU A 461 -4.99 -32.40 -5.04
C LEU A 461 -4.22 -31.45 -4.13
N ARG A 462 -4.38 -30.15 -4.34
CA ARG A 462 -3.81 -29.09 -3.51
C ARG A 462 -4.90 -28.10 -3.10
N LEU A 463 -4.93 -27.74 -1.82
CA LEU A 463 -5.76 -26.67 -1.29
C LEU A 463 -4.92 -25.42 -1.11
N VAL A 464 -5.39 -24.29 -1.65
CA VAL A 464 -4.64 -23.02 -1.58
C VAL A 464 -5.50 -21.85 -1.11
N SER A 465 -4.87 -20.89 -0.43
CA SER A 465 -5.41 -19.54 -0.17
C SER A 465 -4.49 -18.51 -0.81
N GLY A 466 -4.88 -17.99 -1.98
CA GLY A 466 -3.97 -17.22 -2.82
C GLY A 466 -2.83 -18.09 -3.34
N GLU A 467 -1.59 -17.74 -2.96
CA GLU A 467 -0.35 -18.47 -3.27
C GLU A 467 0.08 -19.40 -2.12
N GLN A 468 -0.60 -19.36 -0.98
CA GLN A 468 -0.26 -20.18 0.17
C GLN A 468 -0.88 -21.57 0.01
N VAL A 469 -0.05 -22.61 0.06
CA VAL A 469 -0.49 -24.01 0.12
C VAL A 469 -0.93 -24.33 1.54
N LEU A 470 -2.15 -24.86 1.67
CA LEU A 470 -2.74 -25.25 2.95
C LEU A 470 -2.63 -26.76 3.17
N ASP A 471 -2.81 -27.53 2.11
CA ASP A 471 -2.68 -28.98 2.10
C ASP A 471 -2.38 -29.47 0.67
N GLU A 472 -1.65 -30.58 0.54
CA GLU A 472 -1.43 -31.29 -0.73
C GLU A 472 -1.40 -32.80 -0.48
N LYS A 473 -2.20 -33.55 -1.24
CA LYS A 473 -2.33 -35.01 -1.09
C LYS A 473 -2.39 -35.71 -2.43
N THR A 474 -1.93 -36.95 -2.48
CA THR A 474 -2.18 -37.87 -3.60
C THR A 474 -3.67 -38.10 -3.74
N PHE A 475 -4.17 -38.10 -4.98
CA PHE A 475 -5.59 -38.27 -5.25
C PHE A 475 -6.04 -39.73 -5.14
N THR A 476 -7.14 -39.90 -4.42
CA THR A 476 -8.02 -41.08 -4.39
C THR A 476 -9.47 -40.57 -4.38
N PRO A 477 -10.47 -41.39 -4.76
CA PRO A 477 -11.88 -40.99 -4.71
C PRO A 477 -12.35 -40.49 -3.34
N ASP A 478 -11.71 -40.93 -2.26
CA ASP A 478 -12.02 -40.56 -0.87
C ASP A 478 -11.08 -39.50 -0.30
N THR A 479 -10.25 -38.84 -1.14
CA THR A 479 -9.30 -37.83 -0.65
C THR A 479 -10.01 -36.60 -0.11
N GLU A 480 -9.67 -36.25 1.13
CA GLU A 480 -10.11 -35.02 1.80
C GLU A 480 -8.92 -34.12 2.06
N LEU A 481 -8.99 -32.86 1.63
CA LEU A 481 -8.00 -31.84 1.94
C LEU A 481 -8.33 -31.19 3.29
N VAL A 482 -7.33 -30.71 4.02
CA VAL A 482 -7.53 -30.08 5.33
C VAL A 482 -7.32 -28.57 5.24
N LEU A 483 -8.32 -27.82 5.71
CA LEU A 483 -8.23 -26.40 5.96
C LEU A 483 -7.94 -26.16 7.44
N ASN A 484 -6.74 -25.67 7.78
CA ASN A 484 -6.43 -25.15 9.11
C ASN A 484 -6.63 -23.63 9.14
N GLU A 485 -7.60 -23.17 9.92
CA GLU A 485 -7.97 -21.75 10.06
C GLU A 485 -6.80 -20.87 10.53
N LEU A 486 -5.89 -21.42 11.34
CA LEU A 486 -4.76 -20.68 11.90
C LEU A 486 -3.75 -20.25 10.83
N LEU A 487 -3.71 -20.95 9.68
CA LEU A 487 -2.80 -20.63 8.58
C LEU A 487 -3.24 -19.41 7.76
N ILE A 488 -4.53 -19.05 7.80
CA ILE A 488 -5.10 -17.97 6.98
C ILE A 488 -5.72 -16.85 7.83
N GLY A 489 -5.94 -17.10 9.12
CA GLY A 489 -6.30 -16.11 10.12
C GLY A 489 -7.76 -15.62 10.04
N GLU A 490 -8.07 -14.70 10.95
CA GLU A 490 -9.41 -14.15 11.11
C GLU A 490 -9.84 -13.26 9.92
N GLY A 491 -11.15 -13.22 9.67
CA GLY A 491 -11.76 -12.34 8.70
C GLY A 491 -12.11 -13.04 7.38
N PRO A 492 -12.34 -12.25 6.31
CA PRO A 492 -12.79 -12.79 5.02
C PRO A 492 -11.65 -13.51 4.30
N ASN A 493 -11.91 -14.76 3.94
CA ASN A 493 -10.98 -15.67 3.31
C ASN A 493 -11.54 -16.27 2.02
N ARG A 494 -10.64 -16.78 1.18
CA ARG A 494 -10.97 -17.46 -0.08
C ARG A 494 -10.01 -18.62 -0.29
N ILE A 495 -10.54 -19.79 -0.62
CA ILE A 495 -9.76 -20.98 -0.96
C ILE A 495 -10.09 -21.46 -2.37
N ARG A 496 -9.14 -22.19 -2.98
CA ARG A 496 -9.32 -22.93 -4.23
C ARG A 496 -8.75 -24.33 -4.08
N ALA A 497 -9.35 -25.28 -4.78
CA ALA A 497 -8.74 -26.57 -5.04
C ALA A 497 -7.99 -26.52 -6.38
N ILE A 498 -6.85 -27.17 -6.43
CA ILE A 498 -6.06 -27.37 -7.64
C ILE A 498 -5.90 -28.88 -7.83
N ALA A 499 -6.31 -29.37 -9.00
CA ALA A 499 -6.11 -30.75 -9.42
C ALA A 499 -4.88 -30.79 -10.33
N ILE A 500 -3.89 -31.62 -9.97
CA ILE A 500 -2.61 -31.75 -10.67
C ILE A 500 -2.61 -33.08 -11.43
N TYR A 501 -2.48 -33.01 -12.75
CA TYR A 501 -2.54 -34.17 -13.64
C TYR A 501 -1.13 -34.72 -13.95
N ALA A 502 -1.06 -35.91 -14.52
CA ALA A 502 0.19 -36.61 -14.84
C ALA A 502 1.09 -35.84 -15.82
N ASP A 503 0.51 -34.96 -16.64
CA ASP A 503 1.24 -34.05 -17.53
C ASP A 503 1.75 -32.76 -16.84
N GLY A 504 1.54 -32.64 -15.53
CA GLY A 504 1.90 -31.48 -14.72
C GLY A 504 0.91 -30.31 -14.81
N MET A 505 -0.20 -30.45 -15.54
CA MET A 505 -1.18 -29.37 -15.66
C MET A 505 -1.98 -29.18 -14.36
N GLU A 506 -2.04 -27.93 -13.90
CA GLU A 506 -2.76 -27.54 -12.69
C GLU A 506 -4.14 -26.93 -13.05
N VAL A 507 -5.21 -27.69 -12.87
CA VAL A 507 -6.60 -27.27 -13.12
C VAL A 507 -7.16 -26.67 -11.83
N SER A 508 -7.60 -25.41 -11.88
CA SER A 508 -8.06 -24.68 -10.68
C SER A 508 -9.59 -24.63 -10.58
N SER A 509 -10.11 -24.76 -9.36
CA SER A 509 -11.53 -24.53 -9.08
C SER A 509 -11.84 -23.03 -9.02
N PRO A 510 -13.11 -22.63 -9.23
CA PRO A 510 -13.58 -21.33 -8.77
C PRO A 510 -13.29 -21.14 -7.28
N PRO A 511 -13.01 -19.91 -6.82
CA PRO A 511 -12.73 -19.64 -5.43
C PRO A 511 -14.00 -19.74 -4.57
N VAL A 512 -13.89 -20.38 -3.41
CA VAL A 512 -14.94 -20.41 -2.38
C VAL A 512 -14.58 -19.40 -1.29
N GLY A 513 -15.49 -18.46 -1.02
CA GLY A 513 -15.32 -17.42 0.00
C GLY A 513 -16.02 -17.78 1.30
N PHE A 514 -15.40 -17.44 2.43
CA PHE A 514 -15.93 -17.66 3.78
C PHE A 514 -15.35 -16.63 4.77
N GLN A 515 -15.81 -16.66 6.01
CA GLN A 515 -15.30 -15.80 7.07
C GLN A 515 -14.89 -16.64 8.28
N ILE A 516 -13.69 -16.39 8.80
CA ILE A 516 -13.24 -16.93 10.08
C ILE A 516 -13.49 -15.88 11.16
N LYS A 517 -13.96 -16.33 12.32
CA LYS A 517 -14.03 -15.55 13.56
C LYS A 517 -13.50 -16.44 14.67
N PHE A 518 -12.40 -16.04 15.29
CA PHE A 518 -11.92 -16.74 16.48
C PHE A 518 -12.75 -16.26 17.67
N SER A 519 -13.21 -17.18 18.51
CA SER A 519 -13.82 -16.79 19.79
C SER A 519 -12.76 -16.05 20.60
N SER A 520 -13.04 -14.82 21.01
CA SER A 520 -12.24 -14.16 22.05
C SER A 520 -12.24 -15.09 23.26
N ALA A 521 -11.05 -15.47 23.75
CA ALA A 521 -10.96 -16.19 25.01
C ALA A 521 -11.69 -15.36 26.09
N PRO A 522 -12.54 -15.99 26.92
CA PRO A 522 -13.30 -15.30 27.95
C PRO A 522 -12.41 -14.61 28.99
#